data_AF-A0A558AKS2-F1
#
_entry.id   AF-A0A558AKS2-F1
#
_cell.length_a   1.000
_cell.length_b   1.000
_cell.length_c   1.000
_cell.angle_alpha   90.00
_cell.angle_beta   90.00
_cell.angle_gamma   90.00
#
_symmetry.space_group_name_H-M   'P 1'
#
loop_
_entity.id
_entity.type
_entity.pdbx_description
1 polymer ?
#
loop_
_entity_poly.entity_id
_entity_poly.type
_entity_poly.pdbx_seq_one_letter_code
_entity_poly.pdbx_strand_id
1 'polypeptide(L)'
;MTAASGLTLQVLESPGVPCADAKDLVSRFQAQLAGRQPAGSGKPASATVDGWLCVSGPPSSQGGTTCSLQDKTVFAGVAAE
;
A
#
# COMPACT_ATOMS: atom_id res chain seq x y z
N MET A 1 9.16 -1.47 -3.94
CA MET A 1 8.73 -2.62 -3.10
C MET A 1 7.67 -3.41 -3.86
N THR A 2 7.47 -4.69 -3.60
CA THR A 2 6.51 -5.50 -4.37
C THR A 2 5.17 -5.56 -3.64
N ALA A 3 4.07 -5.29 -4.35
CA ALA A 3 2.71 -5.48 -3.88
C ALA A 3 2.37 -6.97 -3.77
N ALA A 4 1.34 -7.30 -2.99
CA ALA A 4 0.74 -8.63 -2.96
C ALA A 4 0.25 -9.12 -4.35
N SER A 5 -0.05 -8.18 -5.24
CA SER A 5 -0.41 -8.46 -6.64
C SER A 5 0.79 -8.73 -7.55
N GLY A 6 2.03 -8.63 -7.06
CA GLY A 6 3.25 -8.80 -7.86
C GLY A 6 3.73 -7.52 -8.57
N LEU A 7 2.97 -6.41 -8.49
CA LEU A 7 3.35 -5.12 -9.07
C LEU A 7 4.38 -4.39 -8.21
N THR A 8 5.22 -3.56 -8.82
CA THR A 8 6.14 -2.69 -8.08
C THR A 8 5.41 -1.45 -7.59
N LEU A 9 5.41 -1.23 -6.28
CA LEU A 9 4.93 -0.02 -5.63
C LEU A 9 6.07 0.93 -5.29
N GLN A 10 5.78 2.22 -5.40
CA GLN A 10 6.61 3.31 -4.94
C GLN A 10 5.79 4.23 -4.04
N VAL A 11 6.34 4.52 -2.86
CA VAL A 11 5.77 5.50 -1.94
C VAL A 11 5.94 6.89 -2.52
N LEU A 12 4.83 7.62 -2.59
CA LEU A 12 4.77 9.02 -3.00
C LEU A 12 5.12 9.92 -1.81
N GLU A 13 5.58 11.14 -2.11
CA GLU A 13 5.95 12.09 -1.07
C GLU A 13 4.77 12.35 -0.14
N SER A 14 4.99 12.12 1.17
CA SER A 14 3.94 12.13 2.19
C SER A 14 4.30 13.18 3.24
N PRO A 15 3.56 14.29 3.34
CA PRO A 15 3.90 15.36 4.28
C PRO A 15 3.77 14.87 5.73
N GLY A 16 4.80 15.13 6.55
CA GLY A 16 4.80 14.77 7.97
C GLY A 16 5.09 13.29 8.29
N VAL A 17 5.48 12.50 7.28
CA VAL A 17 5.95 11.11 7.42
C VAL A 17 7.28 10.94 6.67
N PRO A 18 8.35 10.49 7.34
CA PRO A 18 9.60 10.19 6.66
C PRO A 18 9.39 9.12 5.57
N CYS A 19 10.01 9.30 4.40
CA CYS A 19 9.92 8.34 3.29
C CYS A 19 10.32 6.92 3.71
N ALA A 20 11.27 6.78 4.64
CA ALA A 20 11.69 5.50 5.19
C ALA A 20 10.56 4.80 5.98
N ASP A 21 9.94 5.49 6.94
CA ASP A 21 8.79 4.98 7.70
C ASP A 21 7.60 4.66 6.79
N ALA A 22 7.33 5.52 5.81
CA ALA A 22 6.25 5.32 4.86
C ALA A 22 6.47 4.06 4.01
N LYS A 23 7.72 3.81 3.57
CA LYS A 23 8.10 2.57 2.87
C LYS A 23 7.99 1.35 3.78
N ASP A 24 8.44 1.43 5.03
CA ASP A 24 8.33 0.29 5.95
C ASP A 24 6.86 -0.07 6.22
N LEU A 25 6.02 0.94 6.46
CA LEU A 25 4.58 0.79 6.69
C LEU A 25 3.88 0.08 5.52
N VAL A 26 4.08 0.59 4.30
CA VAL A 26 3.49 -0.01 3.09
C VAL A 26 4.04 -1.42 2.89
N SER A 27 5.29 -1.70 3.27
CA SER A 27 5.91 -3.03 3.09
C SER A 27 5.26 -4.04 4.01
N ARG A 28 5.07 -3.69 5.28
CA ARG A 28 4.36 -4.51 6.26
C ARG A 28 2.92 -4.77 5.85
N PHE A 29 2.24 -3.74 5.34
CA PHE A 29 0.88 -3.90 4.83
C PHE A 29 0.81 -4.88 3.66
N GLN A 30 1.69 -4.74 2.67
CA GLN A 30 1.75 -5.65 1.52
C GLN A 30 2.10 -7.09 1.94
N ALA A 31 2.95 -7.27 2.95
CA ALA A 31 3.22 -8.58 3.53
C ALA A 31 1.98 -9.20 4.20
N GLN A 32 1.14 -8.41 4.87
CA GLN A 32 -0.14 -8.91 5.43
C GLN A 32 -1.19 -9.22 4.35
N LEU A 33 -1.10 -8.56 3.20
CA LEU A 33 -1.96 -8.82 2.05
C LEU A 33 -1.49 -10.00 1.19
N ALA A 34 -0.26 -10.49 1.37
CA ALA A 34 0.26 -11.63 0.64
C ALA A 34 -0.70 -12.82 0.78
N GLY A 35 -1.18 -13.33 -0.36
CA GLY A 35 -2.17 -14.41 -0.42
C GLY A 35 -3.63 -14.01 -0.20
N ARG A 36 -3.93 -12.77 0.23
CA ARG A 36 -5.30 -12.24 0.37
C ARG A 36 -5.77 -11.45 -0.85
N GLN A 37 -4.83 -10.89 -1.62
CA GLN A 37 -5.14 -10.09 -2.81
C GLN A 37 -4.29 -10.54 -4.01
N PRO A 38 -4.66 -11.65 -4.69
CA PRO A 38 -3.93 -12.14 -5.85
C PRO A 38 -3.97 -11.15 -7.03
N ALA A 39 -3.03 -11.30 -7.97
CA ALA A 39 -2.79 -10.39 -9.10
C ALA A 39 -3.99 -10.13 -10.04
N GLY A 40 -5.05 -10.93 -9.98
CA GLY A 40 -6.29 -10.76 -10.75
C GLY A 40 -7.52 -10.40 -9.90
N SER A 41 -7.36 -10.15 -8.60
CA SER A 41 -8.49 -9.81 -7.74
C SER A 41 -8.98 -8.40 -8.02
N GLY A 42 -10.26 -8.24 -8.34
CA GLY A 42 -10.91 -6.92 -8.43
C GLY A 42 -11.33 -6.35 -7.07
N LYS A 43 -10.97 -7.03 -5.96
CA LYS A 43 -11.42 -6.65 -4.62
C LYS A 43 -10.33 -5.85 -3.92
N PRO A 44 -10.62 -4.65 -3.40
CA PRO A 44 -9.70 -3.94 -2.54
C PRO A 44 -9.51 -4.74 -1.24
N ALA A 45 -8.33 -4.62 -0.65
CA ALA A 45 -8.02 -5.23 0.62
C ALA A 45 -7.56 -4.16 1.62
N SER A 46 -8.00 -4.28 2.86
CA SER A 46 -7.63 -3.36 3.93
C SER A 46 -7.13 -4.13 5.15
N ALA A 47 -6.21 -3.51 5.88
CA ALA A 47 -5.65 -4.03 7.12
C ALA A 47 -5.13 -2.86 7.95
N THR A 48 -5.06 -3.07 9.26
CA THR A 48 -4.47 -2.09 10.17
C THR A 48 -3.04 -2.50 10.50
N VAL A 49 -2.08 -1.59 10.31
CA VAL A 49 -0.65 -1.83 10.55
C VAL A 49 -0.13 -0.74 11.47
N ASP A 50 0.35 -1.09 12.66
CA ASP A 50 0.87 -0.12 13.64
C ASP A 50 -0.10 1.06 13.90
N GLY A 51 -1.42 0.78 13.89
CA GLY A 51 -2.49 1.77 14.06
C GLY A 51 -2.90 2.53 12.79
N TRP A 52 -2.17 2.38 11.68
CA TRP A 52 -2.54 2.95 10.39
C TRP A 52 -3.58 2.09 9.69
N LEU A 53 -4.65 2.71 9.20
CA LEU A 53 -5.60 2.04 8.32
C LEU A 53 -5.04 2.08 6.90
N CYS A 54 -4.56 0.93 6.44
CA CYS A 54 -4.04 0.76 5.09
C CYS A 54 -5.08 0.08 4.19
N VAL A 55 -5.26 0.62 3.00
CA VAL A 55 -6.17 0.12 1.96
C VAL A 55 -5.38 -0.01 0.66
N SER A 56 -5.33 -1.21 0.11
CA SER A 56 -4.89 -1.47 -1.26
C SER A 56 -6.08 -1.36 -2.18
N GLY A 57 -5.96 -0.54 -3.21
CA GLY A 57 -6.88 -0.55 -4.34
C GLY A 57 -6.82 -1.89 -5.09
N PRO A 58 -7.83 -2.17 -5.93
CA PRO A 58 -7.88 -3.39 -6.71
C PRO A 58 -6.71 -3.43 -7.72
N PRO A 59 -5.90 -4.51 -7.74
CA PRO A 59 -4.75 -4.61 -8.63
C PRO A 59 -5.12 -4.58 -10.11
N SER A 60 -6.31 -5.05 -10.48
CA SER A 60 -6.84 -4.96 -11.85
C SER A 60 -6.99 -3.52 -12.38
N SER A 61 -6.97 -2.52 -11.51
CA SER A 61 -7.07 -1.10 -11.88
C SER A 61 -5.78 -0.33 -11.58
N GLN A 62 -4.63 -1.03 -11.46
CA GLN A 62 -3.37 -0.44 -11.01
C GLN A 62 -3.53 0.26 -9.64
N GLY A 63 -4.35 -0.33 -8.76
CA GLY A 63 -4.68 0.25 -7.47
C GLY A 63 -3.46 0.41 -6.58
N GLY A 64 -3.16 1.66 -6.20
CA GLY A 64 -2.14 1.98 -5.20
C GLY A 64 -2.53 1.54 -3.79
N THR A 65 -1.63 1.76 -2.84
CA THR A 65 -1.87 1.63 -1.41
C THR A 65 -2.03 3.01 -0.78
N THR A 66 -3.04 3.17 0.05
CA THR A 66 -3.22 4.36 0.89
C THR A 66 -3.24 3.93 2.34
N CYS A 67 -2.36 4.49 3.16
CA CYS A 67 -2.34 4.29 4.60
C CYS A 67 -2.65 5.62 5.30
N SER A 68 -3.65 5.64 6.15
CA SER A 68 -4.08 6.84 6.87
C SER A 68 -3.98 6.62 8.38
N LEU A 69 -3.45 7.59 9.10
CA LEU A 69 -3.41 7.65 10.55
C LEU A 69 -3.74 9.06 11.01
N GLN A 70 -4.96 9.26 11.51
CA GLN A 70 -5.44 10.55 12.00
C GLN A 70 -5.28 11.66 10.92
N ASP A 71 -4.35 12.58 11.10
CA ASP A 71 -4.05 13.69 10.18
C ASP A 71 -3.00 13.32 9.11
N LYS A 72 -2.35 12.16 9.23
CA LYS A 72 -1.27 11.74 8.33
C LYS A 72 -1.81 10.78 7.28
N THR A 73 -1.36 10.97 6.05
CA THR A 73 -1.66 10.04 4.95
C THR A 73 -0.39 9.71 4.17
N VAL A 74 -0.20 8.42 3.92
CA VAL A 74 0.85 7.87 3.08
C VAL A 74 0.20 7.26 1.85
N PHE A 75 0.68 7.64 0.68
CA PHE A 75 0.25 7.06 -0.58
C PHE A 75 1.40 6.31 -1.23
N ALA A 76 1.12 5.15 -1.80
CA ALA A 76 2.02 4.41 -2.66
C ALA A 76 1.32 4.04 -3.96
N GLY A 77 1.87 4.48 -5.08
CA GLY A 77 1.36 4.13 -6.42
C GLY A 77 2.10 2.93 -6.99
N VAL A 78 1.52 2.30 -8.00
CA VAL A 78 2.28 1.40 -8.89
C VAL A 78 3.28 2.26 -9.64
N ALA A 79 4.57 1.94 -9.52
CA ALA A 79 5.57 2.55 -10.37
C ALA A 79 5.38 1.97 -11.77
N ALA A 80 4.95 2.81 -12.72
CA ALA A 80 5.06 2.47 -14.13
C ALA A 80 6.56 2.36 -14.45
N GLU A 81 6.96 1.25 -15.06
CA GLU A 81 8.29 1.08 -15.65
C GLU A 81 8.54 2.08 -16.77
#